data_AF-A0AAU1HJG9-F1
#
_entry.id   AF-A0AAU1HJG9-F1
#
_cell.length_a   1.000
_cell.length_b   1.000
_cell.length_c   1.000
_cell.angle_alpha   90.00
_cell.angle_beta   90.00
_cell.angle_gamma   90.00
#
_symmetry.space_group_name_H-M   'P 1'
#
loop_
_entity.id
_entity.type
_entity.pdbx_description
1 polymer ?
#
loop_
_entity_poly.entity_id
_entity_poly.type
_entity_poly.pdbx_seq_one_letter_code
_entity_poly.pdbx_strand_id
1 'polypeptide(L)'
;MLGLLPRLLPFWVREPLFIVVGSVFGVRIMYLAVHDEEWVPAGIGTVFLVATALRVHTVVRALRARRNPSPAAVAEAAVPEPASQPQPQPRLQEPAPVGRYPAPPAAQKEPNAWGQAFAAVAVFAALGVALWLGPSLVPSDDAGTPQAAACPSGEDEKLPSAYRKTPGAVTGEELCQALNRPGLAQLLGTPGETVTGASSGSNTAPLTDGKVAAPEAKVQFDTYTVNVAVTYNKLSIAQYVKLMDFGEETDIEKLSVLGRPAVLSSDHTMKIDISRGSGPVEQGPLARTLTVALDGKDRGGYCDITVWSDSGALPDDSALLGIAETVVPAIPERTA
;
A
#
# COMPACT_ATOMS: atom_id res chain seq x y z
N MET A 1 0.02 11.79 -17.59
CA MET A 1 -0.95 11.75 -18.73
C MET A 1 -2.31 11.16 -18.31
N LEU A 2 -2.94 11.65 -17.23
CA LEU A 2 -4.21 11.10 -16.72
C LEU A 2 -5.44 12.00 -16.97
N GLY A 3 -5.26 13.21 -17.50
CA GLY A 3 -6.36 14.16 -17.75
C GLY A 3 -7.14 13.97 -19.06
N LEU A 4 -6.71 13.05 -19.93
CA LEU A 4 -7.28 12.88 -21.29
C LEU A 4 -8.28 11.72 -21.40
N LEU A 5 -8.20 10.70 -20.53
CA LEU A 5 -9.10 9.54 -20.53
C LEU A 5 -10.59 9.88 -20.28
N PRO A 6 -10.98 10.79 -19.36
CA PRO A 6 -12.40 11.07 -19.16
C PRO A 6 -13.02 11.96 -20.25
N ARG A 7 -12.22 12.48 -21.21
CA ARG A 7 -12.70 13.35 -22.29
C ARG A 7 -13.21 12.58 -23.52
N LEU A 8 -12.78 11.33 -23.69
CA LEU A 8 -13.21 10.45 -24.79
C LEU A 8 -14.48 9.64 -24.49
N LEU A 9 -14.92 9.62 -23.23
CA LEU A 9 -16.12 8.86 -22.86
C LEU A 9 -17.39 9.62 -23.28
N PRO A 10 -18.37 8.93 -23.88
CA PRO A 10 -19.67 9.52 -24.18
C PRO A 10 -20.25 10.15 -22.91
N PHE A 11 -20.96 11.27 -23.07
CA PHE A 11 -21.64 12.00 -22.01
C PHE A 11 -22.34 11.08 -20.98
N TRP A 12 -23.01 10.04 -21.48
CA TRP A 12 -23.77 9.05 -20.72
C TRP A 12 -22.95 8.11 -19.84
N VAL A 13 -21.63 8.00 -20.04
CA VAL A 13 -20.72 7.23 -19.18
C VAL A 13 -19.91 8.18 -18.30
N ARG A 14 -19.53 9.34 -18.85
CA ARG A 14 -18.70 10.33 -18.17
C ARG A 14 -19.40 10.95 -16.96
N GLU A 15 -20.62 11.44 -17.12
CA GLU A 15 -21.34 12.12 -16.04
C GLU A 15 -21.73 11.22 -14.86
N PRO A 16 -22.30 10.02 -15.04
CA PRO A 16 -22.60 9.15 -13.90
C PRO A 16 -21.33 8.71 -13.17
N LEU A 17 -20.21 8.48 -13.88
CA LEU A 17 -18.93 8.19 -13.25
C LEU A 17 -18.48 9.34 -12.34
N PHE A 18 -18.56 10.58 -12.81
CA PHE A 18 -18.21 11.75 -11.99
C PHE A 18 -19.18 11.96 -10.83
N ILE A 19 -20.45 11.58 -10.97
CA ILE A 19 -21.44 11.65 -9.89
C ILE A 19 -21.12 10.63 -8.81
N VAL A 20 -20.80 9.39 -9.19
CA VAL A 20 -20.43 8.33 -8.23
C VAL A 20 -19.13 8.67 -7.52
N VAL A 21 -18.09 9.09 -8.26
CA VAL A 21 -16.82 9.47 -7.64
C VAL A 21 -16.98 10.71 -6.76
N GLY A 22 -17.68 11.75 -7.24
CA GLY A 22 -17.89 12.98 -6.50
C GLY A 22 -18.76 12.82 -5.25
N SER A 23 -19.76 11.94 -5.28
CA SER A 23 -20.60 11.63 -4.11
C SER A 23 -19.86 10.80 -3.07
N VAL A 24 -19.15 9.75 -3.47
CA VAL A 24 -18.37 8.92 -2.54
C VAL A 24 -17.28 9.75 -1.86
N PHE A 25 -16.54 10.55 -2.65
CA PHE A 25 -15.46 11.37 -2.13
C PHE A 25 -16.00 12.54 -1.28
N GLY A 26 -17.07 13.21 -1.71
CA GLY A 26 -17.71 14.29 -0.97
C GLY A 26 -18.30 13.85 0.37
N VAL A 27 -19.00 12.71 0.40
CA VAL A 27 -19.57 12.15 1.64
C VAL A 27 -18.47 11.67 2.58
N ARG A 28 -17.41 11.04 2.07
CA ARG A 28 -16.26 10.58 2.88
C ARG A 28 -15.54 11.76 3.55
N ILE A 29 -15.27 12.83 2.80
CA ILE A 29 -14.62 14.02 3.35
C ILE A 29 -15.52 14.72 4.37
N MET A 30 -16.83 14.79 4.10
CA MET A 30 -17.78 15.39 5.05
C MET A 30 -17.92 14.57 6.34
N TYR A 31 -17.87 13.23 6.23
CA TYR A 31 -17.89 12.34 7.38
C TYR A 31 -16.65 12.53 8.27
N LEU A 32 -15.46 12.62 7.67
CA LEU A 32 -14.23 12.91 8.40
C LEU A 32 -14.28 14.29 9.06
N ALA A 33 -14.80 15.31 8.37
CA ALA A 33 -14.93 16.65 8.94
C ALA A 33 -15.86 16.74 10.16
N VAL A 34 -16.93 15.92 10.20
CA VAL A 34 -17.85 15.85 11.34
C VAL A 34 -17.22 15.06 12.49
N HIS A 35 -16.31 14.12 12.20
CA HIS A 35 -15.67 13.30 13.23
C HIS A 35 -14.46 14.00 13.88
N ASP A 36 -13.72 14.78 13.09
CA ASP A 36 -12.45 15.39 13.53
C ASP A 36 -12.60 16.88 13.94
N GLU A 37 -13.83 17.42 13.96
CA GLU A 37 -14.15 18.85 14.24
C GLU A 37 -13.39 19.88 13.37
N GLU A 38 -12.77 19.46 12.27
CA GLU A 38 -12.03 20.34 11.37
C GLU A 38 -12.90 20.96 10.27
N TRP A 39 -12.87 22.28 10.16
CA TRP A 39 -13.74 23.04 9.26
C TRP A 39 -13.27 23.03 7.79
N VAL A 40 -11.98 22.78 7.56
CA VAL A 40 -11.38 22.74 6.22
C VAL A 40 -11.90 21.56 5.39
N PRO A 41 -11.91 20.31 5.88
CA PRO A 41 -12.50 19.19 5.15
C PRO A 41 -14.01 19.38 4.95
N ALA A 42 -14.75 19.98 5.89
CA ALA A 42 -16.19 20.27 5.70
C ALA A 42 -16.44 21.19 4.50
N GLY A 43 -15.61 22.21 4.32
CA GLY A 43 -15.66 23.11 3.17
C GLY A 43 -15.41 22.37 1.86
N ILE A 44 -14.38 21.52 1.81
CA ILE A 44 -14.02 20.75 0.62
C ILE A 44 -15.11 19.73 0.27
N GLY A 45 -15.63 18.98 1.25
CA GLY A 45 -16.72 18.02 1.06
C GLY A 45 -17.99 18.67 0.50
N THR A 46 -18.34 19.86 1.02
CA THR A 46 -19.48 20.64 0.54
C THR A 46 -19.34 21.03 -0.94
N VAL A 47 -18.16 21.47 -1.37
CA VAL A 47 -17.90 21.83 -2.78
C VAL A 47 -18.09 20.62 -3.70
N PHE A 48 -17.61 19.44 -3.30
CA PHE A 48 -17.80 18.20 -4.07
C PHE A 48 -19.27 17.78 -4.17
N LEU A 49 -20.05 17.93 -3.10
CA LEU A 49 -21.48 17.61 -3.10
C LEU A 49 -22.29 18.59 -3.95
N VAL A 50 -21.99 19.89 -3.88
CA VAL A 50 -22.64 20.91 -4.71
C VAL A 50 -22.31 20.70 -6.20
N ALA A 51 -21.04 20.44 -6.53
CA ALA A 51 -20.64 20.13 -7.90
C ALA A 51 -21.35 18.86 -8.42
N THR A 52 -21.54 17.87 -7.55
CA THR A 52 -22.27 16.64 -7.87
C THR A 52 -23.76 16.91 -8.10
N ALA A 53 -24.40 17.70 -7.23
CA ALA A 53 -25.79 18.09 -7.36
C ALA A 53 -26.07 18.89 -8.65
N LEU A 54 -25.17 19.80 -9.03
CA LEU A 54 -25.25 20.53 -10.30
C LEU A 54 -25.19 19.58 -11.50
N ARG A 55 -24.33 18.55 -11.46
CA ARG A 55 -24.24 17.54 -12.53
C ARG A 55 -25.45 16.60 -12.57
N VAL A 56 -26.01 16.24 -11.43
CA VAL A 56 -27.30 15.52 -11.39
C VAL A 56 -28.40 16.39 -12.02
N HIS A 57 -28.41 17.69 -11.74
CA HIS A 57 -29.39 18.60 -12.32
C HIS A 57 -29.25 18.74 -13.84
N THR A 58 -28.02 18.79 -14.39
CA THR A 58 -27.80 18.81 -15.85
C THR A 58 -28.28 17.53 -16.53
N VAL A 59 -28.00 16.37 -15.94
CA VAL A 59 -28.49 15.06 -16.42
C VAL A 59 -30.02 15.01 -16.40
N VAL A 60 -30.65 15.42 -15.30
CA VAL A 60 -32.11 15.42 -15.16
C VAL A 60 -32.75 16.41 -16.15
N ARG A 61 -32.15 17.58 -16.38
CA ARG A 61 -32.62 18.55 -17.37
C ARG A 61 -32.51 18.01 -18.79
N ALA A 62 -31.40 17.33 -19.12
CA ALA A 62 -31.21 16.69 -20.42
C ALA A 62 -32.20 15.52 -20.65
N LEU A 63 -32.46 14.72 -19.61
CA LEU A 63 -33.47 13.65 -19.65
C LEU A 63 -34.90 14.19 -19.76
N ARG A 64 -35.20 15.30 -19.06
CA ARG A 64 -36.52 15.94 -19.10
C ARG A 64 -36.78 16.60 -20.47
N ALA A 65 -35.76 17.20 -21.09
CA ALA A 65 -35.84 17.72 -22.45
C ALA A 65 -36.10 16.63 -23.51
N ARG A 66 -35.65 15.39 -23.27
CA ARG A 66 -35.97 14.24 -24.14
C ARG A 66 -37.37 13.65 -23.90
N ARG A 67 -37.89 13.75 -22.66
CA ARG A 67 -39.21 13.21 -22.31
C ARG A 67 -40.38 14.14 -22.67
N ASN A 68 -40.15 15.46 -22.69
CA ASN A 68 -41.13 16.44 -23.13
C ASN A 68 -40.54 17.27 -24.29
N PRO A 69 -40.60 16.79 -25.55
CA PRO A 69 -40.37 17.67 -26.67
C PRO A 69 -41.47 18.75 -26.67
N SER A 70 -41.09 20.03 -26.63
CA SER A 70 -42.06 21.12 -26.77
C SER A 70 -42.87 20.96 -28.07
N PRO A 71 -44.16 21.37 -28.10
CA PRO A 71 -44.99 21.31 -29.31
C PRO A 71 -44.43 22.06 -30.52
N ALA A 72 -43.40 22.89 -30.32
CA ALA A 72 -42.72 23.61 -31.39
C ALA A 72 -41.88 22.71 -32.33
N ALA A 73 -41.53 21.48 -31.95
CA ALA A 73 -40.74 20.57 -32.80
C ALA A 73 -41.59 19.66 -33.71
N VAL A 74 -42.93 19.69 -33.60
CA VAL A 74 -43.83 18.95 -34.50
C VAL A 74 -44.31 19.82 -35.68
N ALA A 75 -44.02 21.13 -35.66
CA ALA A 75 -44.46 22.07 -36.69
C ALA A 75 -43.52 22.19 -37.91
N GLU A 76 -42.35 21.55 -37.91
CA GLU A 76 -41.35 21.71 -38.98
C GLU A 76 -41.13 20.44 -39.84
N ALA A 77 -42.08 19.49 -39.77
CA ALA A 77 -42.10 18.28 -40.62
C ALA A 77 -43.36 18.16 -41.48
N ALA A 78 -44.04 19.28 -41.77
CA ALA A 78 -45.20 19.31 -42.66
C ALA A 78 -45.17 20.56 -43.55
N VAL A 79 -44.41 20.50 -44.64
CA VAL A 79 -44.66 21.33 -45.82
C VAL A 79 -44.70 20.40 -47.04
N PRO A 80 -45.83 20.31 -47.75
CA PRO A 80 -45.99 19.50 -48.95
C PRO A 80 -45.54 20.28 -50.20
N GLU A 81 -44.79 19.63 -51.09
CA GLU A 81 -44.64 20.10 -52.48
C GLU A 81 -45.83 19.66 -53.36
N PRO A 82 -46.21 20.45 -54.37
CA PRO A 82 -47.54 20.41 -54.95
C PRO A 82 -47.71 19.47 -56.16
N ALA A 83 -48.98 19.22 -56.43
CA ALA A 83 -49.58 18.29 -57.38
C ALA A 83 -49.25 18.46 -58.88
N SER A 84 -49.37 17.35 -59.63
CA SER A 84 -49.98 17.15 -60.97
C SER A 84 -49.44 15.82 -61.56
N GLN A 85 -50.13 14.83 -62.12
CA GLN A 85 -51.49 14.58 -62.60
C GLN A 85 -51.69 13.03 -62.71
N PRO A 86 -52.93 12.51 -62.88
CA PRO A 86 -53.25 11.08 -62.74
C PRO A 86 -53.50 10.37 -64.09
N GLN A 87 -53.20 9.06 -64.20
CA GLN A 87 -53.99 8.10 -65.00
C GLN A 87 -53.63 6.61 -64.69
N PRO A 88 -54.54 5.64 -64.97
CA PRO A 88 -54.72 4.44 -64.16
C PRO A 88 -54.44 3.09 -64.87
N GLN A 89 -53.84 2.14 -64.14
CA GLN A 89 -54.00 0.65 -64.19
C GLN A 89 -53.92 -0.08 -65.56
N PRO A 90 -54.06 -1.42 -65.63
CA PRO A 90 -53.35 -2.51 -64.95
C PRO A 90 -52.77 -3.50 -66.00
N ARG A 91 -51.96 -4.50 -65.60
CA ARG A 91 -52.14 -5.87 -66.12
C ARG A 91 -51.28 -6.93 -65.41
N LEU A 92 -52.00 -7.99 -65.04
CA LEU A 92 -51.55 -9.33 -64.71
C LEU A 92 -50.63 -9.94 -65.78
N GLN A 93 -49.60 -10.68 -65.34
CA GLN A 93 -49.31 -12.02 -65.86
C GLN A 93 -48.32 -12.79 -64.98
N GLU A 94 -48.76 -13.97 -64.58
CA GLU A 94 -48.07 -15.06 -63.88
C GLU A 94 -47.37 -15.96 -64.95
N PRO A 95 -46.72 -17.10 -64.60
CA PRO A 95 -45.32 -17.24 -64.17
C PRO A 95 -44.48 -18.10 -65.17
N ALA A 96 -43.15 -18.09 -65.03
CA ALA A 96 -42.33 -19.27 -65.32
C ALA A 96 -40.97 -19.23 -64.57
N PRO A 97 -40.39 -20.39 -64.20
CA PRO A 97 -39.41 -20.51 -63.13
C PRO A 97 -37.97 -20.68 -63.65
N VAL A 98 -37.04 -20.78 -62.68
CA VAL A 98 -35.75 -21.51 -62.66
C VAL A 98 -34.57 -20.60 -62.33
N GLY A 99 -33.91 -20.92 -61.21
CA GLY A 99 -32.57 -20.43 -60.91
C GLY A 99 -32.29 -20.27 -59.41
N ARG A 100 -32.02 -21.39 -58.71
CA ARG A 100 -31.48 -21.36 -57.34
C ARG A 100 -30.07 -20.77 -57.37
N TYR A 101 -29.84 -19.70 -56.61
CA TYR A 101 -28.55 -19.40 -55.99
C TYR A 101 -28.75 -19.32 -54.46
N PRO A 102 -27.85 -19.92 -53.66
CA PRO A 102 -27.99 -19.97 -52.20
C PRO A 102 -27.77 -18.59 -51.56
N ALA A 103 -28.55 -18.31 -50.51
CA ALA A 103 -28.46 -17.10 -49.70
C ALA A 103 -27.11 -17.00 -48.95
N PRO A 104 -26.57 -15.77 -48.75
CA PRO A 104 -25.45 -15.57 -47.83
C PRO A 104 -25.87 -15.87 -46.38
N PRO A 105 -24.94 -16.35 -45.54
CA PRO A 105 -25.25 -16.76 -44.17
C PRO A 105 -25.77 -15.57 -43.33
N ALA A 106 -26.72 -15.87 -42.46
CA ALA A 106 -27.31 -14.95 -41.51
C ALA A 106 -26.24 -14.18 -40.73
N ALA A 107 -26.43 -12.86 -40.63
CA ALA A 107 -25.62 -11.97 -39.82
C ALA A 107 -25.49 -12.53 -38.39
N GLN A 108 -24.25 -12.74 -37.94
CA GLN A 108 -23.96 -13.02 -36.55
C GLN A 108 -24.51 -11.88 -35.70
N LYS A 109 -25.28 -12.25 -34.68
CA LYS A 109 -25.84 -11.33 -33.68
C LYS A 109 -24.66 -10.64 -32.98
N GLU A 110 -24.48 -9.35 -33.23
CA GLU A 110 -23.50 -8.55 -32.49
C GLU A 110 -23.81 -8.64 -30.98
N PRO A 111 -22.80 -8.79 -30.12
CA PRO A 111 -22.98 -8.76 -28.68
C PRO A 111 -23.57 -7.40 -28.29
N ASN A 112 -24.80 -7.46 -27.80
CA ASN A 112 -25.64 -6.33 -27.43
C ASN A 112 -24.88 -5.43 -26.46
N ALA A 113 -24.47 -4.24 -26.93
CA ALA A 113 -23.73 -3.22 -26.18
C ALA A 113 -24.34 -2.89 -24.81
N TRP A 114 -25.66 -3.07 -24.68
CA TRP A 114 -26.38 -2.94 -23.42
C TRP A 114 -25.99 -3.99 -22.37
N GLY A 115 -25.70 -5.23 -22.77
CA GLY A 115 -25.24 -6.29 -21.87
C GLY A 115 -23.85 -6.03 -21.29
N GLN A 116 -22.94 -5.47 -22.10
CA GLN A 116 -21.61 -5.06 -21.62
C GLN A 116 -21.69 -3.89 -20.65
N ALA A 117 -22.58 -2.92 -20.88
CA ALA A 117 -22.78 -1.81 -19.97
C ALA A 117 -23.30 -2.26 -18.60
N PHE A 118 -24.26 -3.19 -18.56
CA PHE A 118 -24.75 -3.76 -17.31
C PHE A 118 -23.70 -4.60 -16.58
N ALA A 119 -22.90 -5.39 -17.31
CA ALA A 119 -21.82 -6.17 -16.72
C ALA A 119 -20.75 -5.27 -16.08
N ALA A 120 -20.37 -4.17 -16.75
CA ALA A 120 -19.43 -3.20 -16.20
C ALA A 120 -19.98 -2.55 -14.93
N VAL A 121 -21.24 -2.08 -14.95
CA VAL A 121 -21.89 -1.49 -13.76
C VAL A 121 -21.98 -2.50 -12.61
N ALA A 122 -22.29 -3.77 -12.88
CA ALA A 122 -22.34 -4.81 -11.86
C ALA A 122 -20.97 -5.06 -11.23
N VAL A 123 -19.89 -5.09 -12.02
CA VAL A 123 -18.52 -5.24 -11.50
C VAL A 123 -18.12 -4.04 -10.65
N PHE A 124 -18.42 -2.81 -11.09
CA PHE A 124 -18.12 -1.62 -10.29
C PHE A 124 -18.99 -1.50 -9.04
N ALA A 125 -20.25 -1.95 -9.08
CA ALA A 125 -21.10 -2.04 -7.90
C ALA A 125 -20.56 -3.09 -6.91
N ALA A 126 -20.10 -4.25 -7.40
CA ALA A 126 -19.48 -5.29 -6.58
C ALA A 126 -18.16 -4.80 -5.95
N LEU A 127 -17.31 -4.10 -6.70
CA LEU A 127 -16.08 -3.48 -6.18
C LEU A 127 -16.40 -2.36 -5.19
N GLY A 128 -17.42 -1.55 -5.45
CA GLY A 128 -17.89 -0.52 -4.53
C GLY A 128 -18.40 -1.12 -3.22
N VAL A 129 -19.19 -2.18 -3.28
CA VAL A 129 -19.68 -2.92 -2.11
C VAL A 129 -18.51 -3.60 -1.37
N ALA A 130 -17.55 -4.19 -2.08
CA ALA A 130 -16.36 -4.78 -1.46
C ALA A 130 -15.47 -3.73 -0.77
N LEU A 131 -15.32 -2.54 -1.37
CA LEU A 131 -14.59 -1.43 -0.75
C LEU A 131 -15.37 -0.75 0.38
N TRP A 132 -16.70 -0.82 0.37
CA TRP A 132 -17.57 -0.26 1.42
C TRP A 132 -17.72 -1.21 2.61
N LEU A 133 -17.85 -2.51 2.37
CA LEU A 133 -17.93 -3.55 3.40
C LEU A 133 -16.54 -4.03 3.87
N GLY A 134 -15.49 -3.83 3.07
CA GLY A 134 -14.12 -4.21 3.41
C GLY A 134 -13.69 -3.71 4.80
N PRO A 135 -13.86 -2.42 5.13
CA PRO A 135 -13.51 -1.89 6.45
C PRO A 135 -14.42 -2.36 7.60
N SER A 136 -15.64 -2.84 7.29
CA SER A 136 -16.63 -3.28 8.29
C SER A 136 -16.69 -4.80 8.48
N LEU A 137 -15.97 -5.55 7.64
CA LEU A 137 -15.73 -6.98 7.76
C LEU A 137 -14.32 -7.32 8.26
N VAL A 138 -13.44 -6.31 8.34
CA VAL A 138 -12.27 -6.38 9.22
C VAL A 138 -12.82 -6.31 10.65
N PRO A 139 -12.53 -7.30 11.52
CA PRO A 139 -12.86 -7.21 12.92
C PRO A 139 -12.37 -5.86 13.44
N SER A 140 -13.30 -5.01 13.87
CA SER A 140 -12.94 -3.88 14.71
C SER A 140 -12.56 -4.51 16.04
N ASP A 141 -11.25 -4.67 16.28
CA ASP A 141 -10.77 -4.99 17.61
C ASP A 141 -11.36 -3.95 18.57
N ASP A 142 -12.01 -4.48 19.60
CA ASP A 142 -12.80 -3.73 20.55
C ASP A 142 -12.07 -2.46 21.00
N ALA A 143 -12.82 -1.37 21.15
CA ALA A 143 -12.38 -0.16 21.84
C ALA A 143 -12.15 -0.45 23.34
N GLY A 144 -11.08 -1.19 23.62
CA GLY A 144 -10.37 -1.25 24.88
C GLY A 144 -9.10 -0.41 24.76
N THR A 145 -8.49 -0.06 25.89
CA THR A 145 -7.17 0.58 26.01
C THR A 145 -6.20 0.25 24.86
N PRO A 146 -5.44 1.23 24.31
CA PRO A 146 -4.47 1.00 23.24
C PRO A 146 -3.57 -0.20 23.60
N GLN A 147 -3.79 -1.33 22.93
CA GLN A 147 -2.99 -2.52 23.17
C GLN A 147 -1.67 -2.34 22.41
N ALA A 148 -0.55 -2.47 23.13
CA ALA A 148 0.77 -2.40 22.52
C ALA A 148 0.87 -3.38 21.35
N ALA A 149 1.43 -2.93 20.22
CA ALA A 149 1.54 -3.79 19.04
C ALA A 149 2.37 -5.03 19.36
N ALA A 150 1.81 -6.20 19.06
CA ALA A 150 2.43 -7.49 19.30
C ALA A 150 3.29 -7.93 18.11
N CYS A 151 4.30 -8.76 18.38
CA CYS A 151 5.07 -9.40 17.33
C CYS A 151 4.17 -10.35 16.52
N PRO A 152 4.25 -10.34 15.18
CA PRO A 152 3.44 -11.25 14.36
C PRO A 152 3.88 -12.71 14.61
N SER A 153 2.90 -13.59 14.77
CA SER A 153 3.13 -15.04 14.88
C SER A 153 3.38 -15.62 13.48
N GLY A 154 4.55 -16.23 13.27
CA GLY A 154 5.00 -16.77 11.98
C GLY A 154 4.57 -18.21 11.72
N GLU A 155 3.52 -18.71 12.39
CA GLU A 155 3.13 -20.13 12.39
C GLU A 155 2.89 -20.72 10.99
N ASP A 156 2.60 -19.88 10.00
CA ASP A 156 2.34 -20.28 8.60
C ASP A 156 3.46 -19.92 7.61
N GLU A 157 4.52 -19.22 8.02
CA GLU A 157 5.56 -18.75 7.12
C GLU A 157 6.69 -19.78 6.96
N LYS A 158 6.86 -20.29 5.73
CA LYS A 158 7.90 -21.26 5.43
C LYS A 158 9.28 -20.61 5.46
N LEU A 159 10.11 -21.02 6.41
CA LEU A 159 11.49 -20.55 6.52
C LEU A 159 12.30 -20.72 5.21
N PRO A 160 13.08 -19.70 4.81
CA PRO A 160 13.98 -19.80 3.68
C PRO A 160 14.98 -20.95 3.82
N SER A 161 15.40 -21.54 2.71
CA SER A 161 16.33 -22.69 2.70
C SER A 161 17.70 -22.37 3.33
N ALA A 162 18.08 -21.09 3.41
CA ALA A 162 19.29 -20.63 4.07
C ALA A 162 19.35 -20.98 5.57
N TYR A 163 18.19 -21.08 6.25
CA TYR A 163 18.10 -21.48 7.65
C TYR A 163 18.53 -22.93 7.87
N ARG A 164 18.31 -23.82 6.87
CA ARG A 164 18.83 -25.20 6.94
C ARG A 164 20.36 -25.28 6.87
N LYS A 165 20.98 -24.29 6.24
CA LYS A 165 22.45 -24.17 6.13
C LYS A 165 23.06 -23.41 7.30
N THR A 166 22.23 -22.83 8.16
CA THR A 166 22.63 -22.01 9.31
C THR A 166 21.98 -22.60 10.57
N PRO A 167 22.40 -23.80 11.01
CA PRO A 167 21.80 -24.45 12.17
C PRO A 167 21.96 -23.56 13.42
N GLY A 168 20.87 -23.41 14.18
CA GLY A 168 20.83 -22.53 15.35
C GLY A 168 20.59 -21.05 15.05
N ALA A 169 20.30 -20.68 13.79
CA ALA A 169 19.85 -19.33 13.48
C ALA A 169 18.47 -19.05 14.09
N VAL A 170 18.34 -17.93 14.80
CA VAL A 170 17.05 -17.45 15.29
C VAL A 170 16.17 -16.98 14.14
N THR A 171 14.87 -17.05 14.32
CA THR A 171 13.87 -16.50 13.41
C THR A 171 13.60 -15.03 13.72
N GLY A 172 12.98 -14.31 12.79
CA GLY A 172 12.55 -12.93 13.04
C GLY A 172 11.56 -12.83 14.20
N GLU A 173 10.67 -13.81 14.35
CA GLU A 173 9.68 -13.84 15.44
C GLU A 173 10.36 -13.97 16.81
N GLU A 174 11.27 -14.93 16.97
CA GLU A 174 12.03 -15.10 18.20
C GLU A 174 12.82 -13.84 18.55
N LEU A 175 13.39 -13.17 17.54
CA LEU A 175 14.10 -11.91 17.71
C LEU A 175 13.16 -10.77 18.15
N CYS A 176 11.96 -10.69 17.56
CA CYS A 176 10.97 -9.70 17.95
C CYS A 176 10.46 -9.94 19.37
N GLN A 177 10.22 -11.18 19.77
CA GLN A 177 9.83 -11.50 21.14
C GLN A 177 10.95 -11.19 22.15
N ALA A 178 12.21 -11.34 21.75
CA ALA A 178 13.35 -10.93 22.58
C ALA A 178 13.44 -9.41 22.73
N LEU A 179 13.11 -8.66 21.67
CA LEU A 179 13.15 -7.20 21.64
C LEU A 179 11.94 -6.55 22.32
N ASN A 180 10.72 -6.96 21.98
CA ASN A 180 9.45 -6.39 22.41
C ASN A 180 9.07 -6.84 23.83
N ARG A 181 9.91 -6.48 24.81
CA ARG A 181 9.70 -6.79 26.23
C ARG A 181 9.22 -5.58 27.04
N PRO A 182 8.50 -5.82 28.15
CA PRO A 182 8.20 -4.78 29.12
C PRO A 182 9.49 -4.10 29.58
N GLY A 183 9.56 -2.77 29.49
CA GLY A 183 10.73 -1.99 29.88
C GLY A 183 11.57 -1.46 28.72
N LEU A 184 11.31 -1.86 27.46
CA LEU A 184 12.03 -1.30 26.31
C LEU A 184 11.89 0.23 26.21
N ALA A 185 10.68 0.78 26.39
CA ALA A 185 10.45 2.22 26.43
C ALA A 185 11.24 2.92 27.56
N GLN A 186 11.40 2.24 28.71
CA GLN A 186 12.17 2.77 29.82
C GLN A 186 13.67 2.80 29.50
N LEU A 187 14.21 1.79 28.81
CA LEU A 187 15.59 1.78 28.34
C LEU A 187 15.86 2.91 27.34
N LEU A 188 14.88 3.22 26.49
CA LEU A 188 14.97 4.29 25.49
C LEU A 188 14.84 5.70 26.10
N GLY A 189 14.63 5.82 27.41
CA GLY A 189 14.42 7.11 28.07
C GLY A 189 13.04 7.72 27.81
N THR A 190 12.09 6.95 27.29
CA THR A 190 10.70 7.37 27.03
C THR A 190 9.70 6.58 27.88
N PRO A 191 9.82 6.63 29.23
CA PRO A 191 8.92 5.88 30.10
C PRO A 191 7.48 6.35 29.90
N GLY A 192 6.58 5.41 29.60
CA GLY A 192 5.16 5.67 29.35
C GLY A 192 4.75 5.55 27.88
N GLU A 193 5.70 5.51 26.95
CA GLU A 193 5.39 5.18 25.56
C GLU A 193 5.00 3.71 25.41
N THR A 194 4.01 3.48 24.55
CA THR A 194 3.57 2.15 24.14
C THR A 194 4.04 1.86 22.73
N VAL A 195 4.32 0.59 22.45
CA VAL A 195 4.68 0.16 21.10
C VAL A 195 3.53 0.42 20.14
N THR A 196 3.79 1.22 19.10
CA THR A 196 2.83 1.57 18.04
C THR A 196 2.90 0.62 16.86
N GLY A 197 4.04 -0.06 16.67
CA GLY A 197 4.22 -1.05 15.61
C GLY A 197 5.29 -2.07 15.96
N ALA A 198 5.07 -3.31 15.57
CA ALA A 198 6.07 -4.38 15.65
C ALA A 198 6.05 -5.19 14.35
N SER A 199 7.22 -5.49 13.82
CA SER A 199 7.37 -6.31 12.62
C SER A 199 8.62 -7.16 12.71
N SER A 200 8.59 -8.33 12.09
CA SER A 200 9.72 -9.23 12.03
C SER A 200 9.81 -9.94 10.69
N GLY A 201 11.02 -10.32 10.31
CA GLY A 201 11.28 -11.05 9.08
C GLY A 201 12.38 -12.09 9.27
N SER A 202 12.13 -13.31 8.81
CA SER A 202 13.17 -14.35 8.73
C SER A 202 13.95 -14.23 7.42
N ASN A 203 14.58 -13.08 7.20
CA ASN A 203 15.23 -12.71 5.94
C ASN A 203 16.53 -13.51 5.68
N THR A 204 17.14 -13.25 4.52
CA THR A 204 18.41 -13.86 4.10
C THR A 204 19.34 -12.82 3.48
N ALA A 205 20.63 -12.87 3.82
CA ALA A 205 21.65 -12.03 3.21
C ALA A 205 22.44 -12.79 2.13
N PRO A 206 22.74 -12.18 0.97
CA PRO A 206 23.63 -12.77 -0.02
C PRO A 206 25.10 -12.68 0.44
N LEU A 207 25.82 -13.78 0.32
CA LEU A 207 27.27 -13.87 0.48
C LEU A 207 27.87 -14.59 -0.73
N THR A 208 29.21 -14.53 -0.86
CA THR A 208 29.95 -15.22 -1.95
C THR A 208 29.66 -16.72 -2.00
N ASP A 209 29.46 -17.35 -0.85
CA ASP A 209 29.21 -18.79 -0.71
C ASP A 209 27.70 -19.15 -0.74
N GLY A 210 26.86 -18.18 -1.11
CA GLY A 210 25.39 -18.31 -1.17
C GLY A 210 24.66 -17.45 -0.14
N LYS A 211 23.39 -17.77 0.13
CA LYS A 211 22.58 -17.02 1.09
C LYS A 211 22.73 -17.58 2.50
N VAL A 212 22.84 -16.71 3.49
CA VAL A 212 22.79 -17.04 4.92
C VAL A 212 21.51 -16.50 5.56
N ALA A 213 21.11 -17.07 6.70
CA ALA A 213 20.06 -16.49 7.52
C ALA A 213 20.45 -15.06 7.93
N ALA A 214 19.49 -14.15 7.87
CA ALA A 214 19.64 -12.77 8.31
C ALA A 214 18.33 -12.26 8.92
N PRO A 215 17.89 -12.79 10.07
CA PRO A 215 16.62 -12.39 10.67
C PRO A 215 16.66 -10.92 11.12
N GLU A 216 15.50 -10.27 11.08
CA GLU A 216 15.30 -8.91 11.54
C GLU A 216 14.03 -8.77 12.37
N ALA A 217 14.06 -7.84 13.31
CA ALA A 217 12.91 -7.43 14.10
C ALA A 217 12.95 -5.92 14.32
N LYS A 218 11.79 -5.29 14.28
CA LYS A 218 11.62 -3.85 14.44
C LYS A 218 10.46 -3.57 15.38
N VAL A 219 10.69 -2.69 16.34
CA VAL A 219 9.71 -2.20 17.31
C VAL A 219 9.69 -0.68 17.23
N GLN A 220 8.51 -0.11 17.10
CA GLN A 220 8.27 1.32 16.89
C GLN A 220 7.54 1.89 18.10
N PHE A 221 8.05 3.02 18.58
CA PHE A 221 7.41 3.92 19.53
C PHE A 221 7.19 5.27 18.83
N ASP A 222 6.48 6.18 19.51
CA ASP A 222 6.26 7.54 18.97
C ASP A 222 7.57 8.32 18.81
N THR A 223 8.52 8.16 19.75
CA THR A 223 9.81 8.87 19.69
C THR A 223 10.86 8.10 18.91
N TYR A 224 11.01 6.81 19.18
CA TYR A 224 12.12 6.00 18.64
C TYR A 224 11.62 4.76 17.90
N THR A 225 12.37 4.38 16.88
CA THR A 225 12.31 3.04 16.30
C THR A 225 13.57 2.28 16.65
N VAL A 226 13.39 1.03 17.10
CA VAL A 226 14.47 0.08 17.36
C VAL A 226 14.41 -1.03 16.33
N ASN A 227 15.52 -1.26 15.65
CA ASN A 227 15.72 -2.39 14.75
C ASN A 227 16.84 -3.28 15.26
N VAL A 228 16.59 -4.58 15.26
CA VAL A 228 17.60 -5.59 15.53
C VAL A 228 17.73 -6.48 14.30
N ALA A 229 18.95 -6.63 13.80
CA ALA A 229 19.26 -7.52 12.69
C ALA A 229 20.41 -8.42 13.05
N VAL A 230 20.31 -9.71 12.72
CA VAL A 230 21.40 -10.66 12.96
C VAL A 230 21.95 -11.14 11.64
N THR A 231 23.27 -11.11 11.45
CA THR A 231 23.91 -11.59 10.23
C THR A 231 24.85 -12.75 10.54
N TYR A 232 24.54 -13.93 10.01
CA TYR A 232 25.34 -15.16 10.20
C TYR A 232 26.44 -15.32 9.13
N ASN A 233 27.32 -14.33 8.98
CA ASN A 233 28.47 -14.38 8.06
C ASN A 233 29.76 -14.86 8.77
N LYS A 234 30.93 -14.67 8.14
CA LYS A 234 32.26 -14.97 8.71
C LYS A 234 33.06 -13.70 9.04
N LEU A 235 32.39 -12.54 9.05
CA LEU A 235 33.02 -11.24 9.29
C LEU A 235 33.11 -11.00 10.79
N SER A 236 34.32 -10.85 11.31
CA SER A 236 34.57 -10.52 12.70
C SER A 236 34.33 -9.02 12.97
N ILE A 237 34.04 -8.62 14.20
CA ILE A 237 33.91 -7.19 14.58
C ILE A 237 35.19 -6.43 14.25
N ALA A 238 36.35 -7.03 14.52
CA ALA A 238 37.63 -6.40 14.15
C ALA A 238 37.77 -6.17 12.63
N GLN A 239 37.21 -7.04 11.80
CA GLN A 239 37.17 -6.85 10.35
C GLN A 239 36.11 -5.83 9.95
N TYR A 240 34.93 -5.85 10.58
CA TYR A 240 33.87 -4.90 10.32
C TYR A 240 34.29 -3.46 10.61
N VAL A 241 35.00 -3.22 11.73
CA VAL A 241 35.54 -1.89 12.03
C VAL A 241 36.56 -1.42 10.97
N LYS A 242 37.35 -2.31 10.38
CA LYS A 242 38.24 -1.94 9.27
C LYS A 242 37.47 -1.55 8.00
N LEU A 243 36.25 -2.03 7.83
CA LEU A 243 35.40 -1.64 6.70
C LEU A 243 34.81 -0.24 6.91
N MET A 244 34.54 0.16 8.17
CA MET A 244 34.08 1.52 8.50
C MET A 244 35.13 2.59 8.15
N ASP A 245 36.42 2.26 8.06
CA ASP A 245 37.45 3.18 7.58
C ASP A 245 37.21 3.66 6.13
N PHE A 246 36.35 2.95 5.38
CA PHE A 246 35.98 3.28 4.00
C PHE A 246 34.55 3.81 3.87
N GLY A 247 33.76 3.79 4.94
CA GLY A 247 32.37 4.24 4.95
C GLY A 247 32.22 5.67 5.47
N GLU A 248 30.97 6.07 5.70
CA GLU A 248 30.61 7.40 6.21
C GLU A 248 30.21 7.35 7.70
N GLU A 249 30.35 6.19 8.35
CA GLU A 249 30.02 6.02 9.76
C GLU A 249 30.89 6.92 10.66
N THR A 250 30.25 7.55 11.63
CA THR A 250 30.88 8.45 12.60
C THR A 250 30.74 7.91 14.02
N ASP A 251 31.36 8.60 14.99
CA ASP A 251 31.28 8.28 16.42
C ASP A 251 31.59 6.81 16.75
N ILE A 252 32.62 6.28 16.09
CA ILE A 252 33.02 4.88 16.19
C ILE A 252 33.71 4.64 17.54
N GLU A 253 33.10 3.79 18.37
CA GLU A 253 33.65 3.41 19.67
C GLU A 253 33.70 1.89 19.83
N LYS A 254 34.88 1.35 20.15
CA LYS A 254 35.06 -0.09 20.39
C LYS A 254 34.84 -0.38 21.87
N LEU A 255 34.06 -1.41 22.15
CA LEU A 255 33.70 -1.81 23.51
C LEU A 255 33.49 -3.32 23.61
N SER A 256 33.06 -3.78 24.78
CA SER A 256 32.64 -5.16 24.98
C SER A 256 31.27 -5.21 25.66
N VAL A 257 30.43 -6.12 25.18
CA VAL A 257 29.08 -6.35 25.70
C VAL A 257 28.95 -7.83 26.02
N LEU A 258 28.63 -8.17 27.28
CA LEU A 258 28.52 -9.57 27.74
C LEU A 258 29.78 -10.41 27.41
N GLY A 259 30.97 -9.83 27.48
CA GLY A 259 32.24 -10.50 27.15
C GLY A 259 32.47 -10.73 25.65
N ARG A 260 31.65 -10.12 24.78
CA ARG A 260 31.76 -10.18 23.32
C ARG A 260 32.34 -8.88 22.79
N PRO A 261 33.18 -8.92 21.75
CA PRO A 261 33.58 -7.71 21.05
C PRO A 261 32.37 -6.99 20.46
N ALA A 262 32.37 -5.66 20.55
CA ALA A 262 31.31 -4.82 20.02
C ALA A 262 31.87 -3.48 19.53
N VAL A 263 31.09 -2.81 18.68
CA VAL A 263 31.36 -1.45 18.21
C VAL A 263 30.07 -0.65 18.20
N LEU A 264 30.15 0.58 18.69
CA LEU A 264 29.14 1.61 18.47
C LEU A 264 29.53 2.44 17.27
N SER A 265 28.56 2.81 16.44
CA SER A 265 28.72 3.73 15.32
C SER A 265 27.44 4.51 15.07
N SER A 266 27.57 5.65 14.40
CA SER A 266 26.45 6.48 13.96
C SER A 266 26.47 6.58 12.44
N ASP A 267 25.32 6.40 11.80
CA ASP A 267 25.17 6.59 10.36
C ASP A 267 23.75 7.05 10.03
N HIS A 268 23.56 7.68 8.88
CA HIS A 268 22.26 8.15 8.46
C HIS A 268 21.40 7.04 7.87
N THR A 269 20.14 6.99 8.30
CA THR A 269 19.12 6.15 7.66
C THR A 269 18.92 6.56 6.20
N MET A 270 18.36 5.68 5.38
CA MET A 270 18.01 6.01 4.00
C MET A 270 16.56 6.50 3.92
N LYS A 271 16.32 7.66 3.31
CA LYS A 271 14.99 8.19 3.06
C LYS A 271 14.64 8.02 1.57
N ILE A 272 13.55 7.32 1.31
CA ILE A 272 13.04 7.10 -0.06
C ILE A 272 11.78 7.94 -0.25
N ASP A 273 11.84 8.97 -1.10
CA ASP A 273 10.66 9.73 -1.50
C ASP A 273 9.96 9.06 -2.70
N ILE A 274 8.79 8.46 -2.47
CA ILE A 274 8.02 7.75 -3.50
C ILE A 274 6.98 8.67 -4.18
N SER A 275 6.90 9.95 -3.81
CA SER A 275 5.88 10.90 -4.30
C SER A 275 5.88 11.12 -5.83
N ARG A 276 6.90 10.64 -6.54
CA ARG A 276 6.99 10.73 -8.01
C ARG A 276 7.64 9.52 -8.69
N GLY A 277 7.30 8.30 -8.29
CA GLY A 277 7.58 7.07 -9.07
C GLY A 277 9.04 6.63 -9.21
N SER A 278 10.00 7.43 -8.75
CA SER A 278 11.42 7.09 -8.50
C SER A 278 12.08 8.37 -7.96
N GLY A 279 11.87 8.70 -6.69
CA GLY A 279 12.56 9.85 -6.07
C GLY A 279 14.02 9.54 -5.78
N PRO A 280 14.88 10.55 -5.64
CA PRO A 280 16.24 10.36 -5.17
C PRO A 280 16.22 9.71 -3.78
N VAL A 281 17.20 8.84 -3.52
CA VAL A 281 17.47 8.38 -2.16
C VAL A 281 18.13 9.54 -1.44
N GLU A 282 17.40 10.12 -0.49
CA GLU A 282 17.91 11.17 0.38
C GLU A 282 18.51 10.54 1.63
N GLN A 283 19.44 11.28 2.24
CA GLN A 283 19.96 10.97 3.56
C GLN A 283 18.85 11.25 4.58
N GLY A 284 18.47 10.22 5.33
CA GLY A 284 17.50 10.28 6.41
C GLY A 284 18.12 10.72 7.74
N PRO A 285 17.34 10.69 8.83
CA PRO A 285 17.83 10.97 10.18
C PRO A 285 19.02 10.10 10.58
N LEU A 286 19.87 10.63 11.46
CA LEU A 286 20.98 9.90 12.05
C LEU A 286 20.44 8.76 12.93
N ALA A 287 21.09 7.60 12.86
CA ALA A 287 20.83 6.42 13.67
C ALA A 287 22.07 6.08 14.49
N ARG A 288 21.85 5.56 15.70
CA ARG A 288 22.91 4.99 16.54
C ARG A 288 22.83 3.48 16.47
N THR A 289 23.94 2.82 16.17
CA THR A 289 24.03 1.36 16.04
C THR A 289 25.06 0.79 16.99
N LEU A 290 24.68 -0.26 17.71
CA LEU A 290 25.57 -1.14 18.46
C LEU A 290 25.65 -2.48 17.74
N THR A 291 26.82 -2.81 17.21
CA THR A 291 27.09 -4.10 16.58
C THR A 291 27.85 -5.00 17.54
N VAL A 292 27.28 -6.15 17.89
CA VAL A 292 27.84 -7.10 18.88
C VAL A 292 28.18 -8.44 18.21
N ALA A 293 29.35 -9.00 18.50
CA ALA A 293 29.73 -10.32 18.01
C ALA A 293 28.78 -11.43 18.49
N LEU A 294 28.54 -12.42 17.62
CA LEU A 294 27.72 -13.59 17.97
C LEU A 294 28.37 -14.56 18.96
N ASP A 295 29.67 -14.42 19.23
CA ASP A 295 30.36 -15.12 20.31
C ASP A 295 31.56 -14.34 20.84
N GLY A 296 32.02 -14.69 22.05
CA GLY A 296 33.14 -14.02 22.70
C GLY A 296 34.51 -14.22 22.03
N LYS A 297 34.61 -15.13 21.06
CA LYS A 297 35.84 -15.38 20.28
C LYS A 297 35.87 -14.60 18.97
N ASP A 298 34.81 -13.86 18.64
CA ASP A 298 34.68 -13.09 17.41
C ASP A 298 34.92 -13.93 16.14
N ARG A 299 34.37 -15.15 16.10
CA ARG A 299 34.53 -16.07 14.95
C ARG A 299 33.74 -15.65 13.71
N GLY A 300 33.03 -14.53 13.81
CA GLY A 300 32.28 -13.90 12.74
C GLY A 300 30.77 -14.04 12.87
N GLY A 301 30.10 -13.11 12.21
CA GLY A 301 28.68 -12.85 12.40
C GLY A 301 28.45 -11.92 13.59
N TYR A 302 27.39 -11.13 13.48
CA TYR A 302 27.09 -10.07 14.43
C TYR A 302 25.59 -9.82 14.56
N CYS A 303 25.20 -9.17 15.65
CA CYS A 303 23.88 -8.63 15.89
C CYS A 303 23.99 -7.10 15.89
N ASP A 304 23.29 -6.44 14.97
CA ASP A 304 23.14 -4.99 14.94
C ASP A 304 21.90 -4.59 15.72
N ILE A 305 22.06 -3.64 16.63
CA ILE A 305 20.97 -3.00 17.37
C ILE A 305 21.02 -1.53 16.98
N THR A 306 20.07 -1.09 16.17
CA THR A 306 20.01 0.26 15.62
C THR A 306 18.80 0.99 16.18
N VAL A 307 19.02 2.20 16.69
CA VAL A 307 17.96 3.09 17.19
C VAL A 307 18.02 4.41 16.44
N TRP A 308 16.87 4.89 15.98
CA TRP A 308 16.73 6.20 15.34
C TRP A 308 15.39 6.83 15.70
N SER A 309 15.27 8.14 15.45
CA SER A 309 14.02 8.89 15.52
C SER A 309 13.85 9.72 14.25
N ASP A 310 12.60 10.07 13.93
CA ASP A 310 12.30 10.95 12.79
C ASP A 310 12.91 12.35 12.95
N SER A 311 13.13 12.77 14.20
CA SER A 311 13.78 14.05 14.53
C SER A 311 15.31 14.02 14.38
N GLY A 312 15.93 12.84 14.27
CA GLY A 312 17.38 12.66 14.33
C GLY A 312 17.97 12.72 15.75
N ALA A 313 17.14 12.85 16.79
CA ALA A 313 17.57 12.65 18.17
C ALA A 313 18.00 11.18 18.37
N LEU A 314 19.10 10.98 19.10
CA LEU A 314 19.63 9.67 19.45
C LEU A 314 19.33 9.37 20.92
N PRO A 315 19.15 8.09 21.30
CA PRO A 315 19.12 7.70 22.70
C PRO A 315 20.52 7.77 23.32
N ASP A 316 20.61 7.62 24.64
CA ASP A 316 21.89 7.39 25.32
C ASP A 316 22.47 6.01 24.94
N ASP A 317 23.79 5.90 24.85
CA ASP A 317 24.45 4.63 24.48
C ASP A 317 24.14 3.50 25.47
N SER A 318 23.84 3.82 26.74
CA SER A 318 23.37 2.85 27.73
C SER A 318 22.03 2.21 27.35
N ALA A 319 21.19 2.87 26.56
CA ALA A 319 19.96 2.27 26.02
C ALA A 319 20.30 1.10 25.09
N LEU A 320 21.25 1.28 24.17
CA LEU A 320 21.68 0.22 23.26
C LEU A 320 22.32 -0.95 24.02
N LEU A 321 23.13 -0.64 25.04
CA LEU A 321 23.72 -1.65 25.93
C LEU A 321 22.64 -2.46 26.67
N GLY A 322 21.64 -1.80 27.26
CA GLY A 322 20.54 -2.48 27.95
C GLY A 322 19.67 -3.33 27.02
N ILE A 323 19.46 -2.88 25.77
CA ILE A 323 18.79 -3.68 24.75
C ILE A 323 19.63 -4.91 24.41
N ALA A 324 20.95 -4.76 24.24
CA ALA A 324 21.85 -5.87 23.96
C ALA A 324 21.87 -6.91 25.07
N GLU A 325 21.84 -6.50 26.34
CA GLU A 325 21.74 -7.41 27.49
C GLU A 325 20.47 -8.27 27.48
N THR A 326 19.42 -7.82 26.81
CA THR A 326 18.15 -8.53 26.69
C THR A 326 18.09 -9.41 25.44
N VAL A 327 18.55 -8.88 24.31
CA VAL A 327 18.41 -9.49 22.99
C VAL A 327 19.53 -10.50 22.69
N VAL A 328 20.79 -10.16 22.98
CA VAL A 328 21.94 -11.01 22.64
C VAL A 328 21.86 -12.40 23.30
N PRO A 329 21.42 -12.55 24.57
CA PRO A 329 21.25 -13.87 25.17
C PRO A 329 20.20 -14.76 24.51
N ALA A 330 19.24 -14.19 23.77
CA ALA A 330 18.26 -14.96 23.01
C ALA A 330 18.85 -15.56 21.73
N ILE A 331 20.02 -15.10 21.30
CA ILE A 331 20.72 -15.59 20.10
C ILE A 331 21.70 -16.69 20.52
N PRO A 332 21.53 -17.94 20.06
CA PRO A 332 22.45 -19.02 20.39
C PRO A 332 23.87 -18.71 19.94
N GLU A 333 24.84 -19.00 20.80
CA GLU A 333 26.24 -18.98 20.39
C GLU A 333 26.48 -20.01 19.29
N ARG A 334 27.32 -19.66 18.31
CA ARG A 334 27.73 -20.63 17.31
C ARG A 334 28.47 -21.80 17.96
N THR A 335 27.93 -23.00 17.83
CA THR A 335 28.73 -24.21 17.99
C THR A 335 29.77 -24.30 16.88
N ALA A 336 30.99 -24.67 17.27
CA ALA A 336 32.18 -24.68 16.42
C ALA A 336 32.05 -25.56 15.18
#